data_AF-A0A7K5YC42-F1
#
_entry.id   AF-A0A7K5YC42-F1
#
_cell.length_a   1.000
_cell.length_b   1.000
_cell.length_c   1.000
_cell.angle_alpha   90.00
_cell.angle_beta   90.00
_cell.angle_gamma   90.00
#
_symmetry.space_group_name_H-M   'P 1'
#
loop_
_entity.id
_entity.type
_entity.pdbx_description
1 polymer ?
#
loop_
_entity_poly.entity_id
_entity_poly.type
_entity_poly.pdbx_seq_one_letter_code
_entity_poly.pdbx_strand_id
1 'polypeptide(L)' 'ARCPVPQVQNGRIVSPRTAYTHKDTAAFECDPGYVLRGHSVVQCQLNSTWEPPLPVCEQGKCPSSTLSIRLPP' A
#
# COMPACT_ATOMS: atom_id res chain seq x y z
N ALA A 1 14.49 -0.74 19.17
CA ALA A 1 14.00 -1.58 18.07
C ALA A 1 14.19 -0.82 16.76
N ARG A 2 14.77 -1.47 15.74
CA ARG A 2 14.97 -0.87 14.42
C ARG A 2 14.34 -1.79 13.39
N CYS A 3 13.30 -1.31 12.72
CA CYS A 3 12.61 -2.10 11.71
C CYS A 3 13.40 -2.07 10.39
N PRO A 4 13.39 -3.18 9.62
CA PRO A 4 13.96 -3.19 8.29
C PRO A 4 13.17 -2.23 7.39
N VAL A 5 13.83 -1.70 6.35
CA VAL A 5 13.16 -0.87 5.34
C VAL A 5 12.06 -1.72 4.68
N PRO A 6 10.78 -1.32 4.78
CA PRO A 6 9.71 -2.13 4.21
C PRO A 6 9.78 -2.09 2.69
N GLN A 7 9.33 -3.15 2.03
CA GLN A 7 9.26 -3.24 0.58
C GLN A 7 7.84 -3.63 0.20
N VAL A 8 7.28 -2.99 -0.81
CA VAL A 8 5.93 -3.27 -1.34
C VAL A 8 6.05 -3.58 -2.82
N GLN A 9 5.31 -4.58 -3.31
CA GLN A 9 5.27 -4.91 -4.74
C GLN A 9 4.20 -4.06 -5.43
N ASN A 10 4.47 -3.59 -6.65
CA ASN A 10 3.55 -2.74 -7.43
C ASN A 10 3.12 -1.46 -6.69
N GLY A 11 4.04 -0.90 -5.92
CA GLY A 11 3.87 0.33 -5.19
C GLY A 11 5.20 0.88 -4.67
N ARG A 12 5.12 1.96 -3.91
CA ARG A 12 6.24 2.67 -3.31
C ARG A 12 5.91 3.16 -1.91
N ILE A 13 6.95 3.47 -1.13
CA ILE A 13 6.79 4.23 0.11
C ILE A 13 6.70 5.71 -0.26
N VAL A 14 5.71 6.42 0.26
CA VAL A 14 5.51 7.86 0.01
C VAL A 14 6.69 8.69 0.53
N SER A 15 7.21 8.31 1.70
CA SER A 15 8.33 8.97 2.36
C SER A 15 9.36 7.94 2.86
N PRO A 16 10.19 7.38 1.97
CA PRO A 16 11.17 6.37 2.36
C PRO A 16 12.23 6.99 3.27
N ARG A 17 12.50 6.31 4.39
CA ARG A 17 13.60 6.64 5.31
C ARG A 17 14.70 5.60 5.23
N THR A 18 15.93 6.02 5.49
CA THR A 18 17.10 5.13 5.61
C THR A 18 17.06 4.27 6.87
N ALA A 19 16.33 4.69 7.92
CA ALA A 19 16.11 3.92 9.12
C ALA A 19 14.73 4.21 9.72
N TYR A 20 14.12 3.17 10.29
CA TYR A 20 12.85 3.27 11.03
C TYR A 20 13.06 2.77 12.45
N THR A 21 12.63 3.57 13.42
CA THR A 21 12.72 3.30 14.84
C THR A 21 11.34 3.07 15.44
N HIS A 22 11.30 2.59 16.68
CA HIS A 22 10.02 2.37 17.38
C HIS A 22 9.13 3.63 17.33
N LYS A 23 7.86 3.41 16.98
CA LYS A 23 6.82 4.41 16.71
C LYS A 23 6.92 5.15 15.38
N ASP A 24 7.97 4.97 14.58
CA ASP A 24 8.00 5.53 13.23
C ASP A 24 6.95 4.85 12.35
N THR A 25 6.36 5.64 11.46
CA THR A 25 5.36 5.18 10.49
C THR A 25 5.89 5.23 9.07
N ALA A 26 5.48 4.26 8.27
CA ALA A 26 5.76 4.21 6.83
C ALA A 26 4.43 4.20 6.07
N ALA A 27 4.27 5.14 5.13
CA ALA A 27 3.09 5.23 4.27
C ALA A 27 3.39 4.64 2.90
N PHE A 28 2.48 3.84 2.37
CA PHE A 28 2.58 3.18 1.07
C PHE A 28 1.56 3.72 0.09
N GLU A 29 1.96 3.74 -1.16
CA GLU A 29 1.16 4.15 -2.29
C GLU A 29 1.37 3.17 -3.43
N CYS A 30 0.28 2.70 -4.03
CA CYS A 30 0.35 1.76 -5.14
C CYS A 30 0.59 2.47 -6.47
N ASP A 31 1.19 1.75 -7.40
CA ASP A 31 1.37 2.25 -8.77
C ASP A 31 0.02 2.49 -9.46
N PRO A 32 -0.05 3.41 -10.44
CA PRO A 32 -1.28 3.70 -11.16
C PRO A 32 -1.85 2.43 -11.81
N GLY A 33 -3.13 2.13 -11.53
CA GLY A 33 -3.80 0.90 -11.95
C GLY A 33 -3.78 -0.22 -10.90
N TYR A 34 -3.10 -0.02 -9.77
CA TYR A 34 -3.14 -0.91 -8.61
C TYR A 34 -3.90 -0.27 -7.45
N VAL A 35 -4.56 -1.10 -6.66
CA VAL A 35 -5.36 -0.72 -5.50
C VAL A 35 -4.71 -1.28 -4.24
N LEU A 36 -4.52 -0.40 -3.26
CA LEU A 36 -3.94 -0.77 -1.98
C LEU A 36 -4.93 -1.61 -1.17
N ARG A 37 -4.52 -2.84 -0.84
CA ARG A 37 -5.22 -3.74 0.08
C ARG A 37 -4.51 -3.81 1.41
N GLY A 38 -5.27 -3.59 2.48
CA GLY A 38 -4.76 -3.56 3.84
C GLY A 38 -4.57 -2.12 4.31
N HIS A 39 -3.50 -1.88 5.07
CA HIS A 39 -3.25 -0.60 5.70
C HIS A 39 -2.23 0.21 4.90
N SER A 40 -2.63 1.41 4.47
CA SER A 40 -1.73 2.33 3.76
C SER A 40 -0.61 2.85 4.65
N VAL A 41 -0.76 2.77 5.98
CA VAL A 41 0.23 3.20 6.95
C VAL A 41 0.50 2.06 7.94
N VAL A 42 1.79 1.77 8.14
CA VAL A 42 2.27 0.79 9.13
C VAL A 42 3.16 1.46 10.14
N GLN A 43 3.27 0.89 11.33
CA GLN A 43 4.11 1.41 12.41
C GLN A 43 5.17 0.41 12.83
N CYS A 44 6.38 0.91 13.08
CA CYS A 44 7.48 0.10 13.58
C CYS A 44 7.30 -0.18 15.08
N GLN A 45 7.17 -1.46 15.43
CA GLN A 45 6.99 -1.92 16.80
C GLN A 45 8.31 -2.16 17.52
N LEU A 46 8.24 -2.28 18.86
CA LEU A 46 9.39 -2.66 19.69
C LEU A 46 9.97 -4.03 19.33
N ASN A 47 9.18 -4.92 18.73
CA ASN A 47 9.64 -6.23 18.25
C ASN A 47 10.38 -6.17 16.91
N SER A 48 10.68 -4.96 16.40
CA SER A 48 11.28 -4.75 15.07
C SER A 48 10.41 -5.30 13.93
N THR A 49 9.10 -5.40 14.18
CA THR A 49 8.05 -5.80 13.24
C THR A 49 7.25 -4.59 12.78
N TRP A 50 6.70 -4.71 11.58
CA TRP A 50 5.76 -3.74 11.03
C TRP A 50 4.34 -4.16 11.39
N GLU A 51 3.64 -3.32 12.13
CA GLU A 51 2.25 -3.56 12.50
C GLU A 51 1.40 -2.30 12.26
N PRO A 52 0.25 -2.44 11.58
CA PRO A 52 -0.27 -3.64 10.92
C PRO A 52 0.66 -4.18 9.80
N PRO A 53 0.46 -5.43 9.31
CA PRO A 53 1.30 -6.02 8.27
C PRO A 53 1.30 -5.17 6.99
N LEU A 54 2.39 -5.31 6.22
CA LEU A 54 2.61 -4.53 4.99
C LEU A 54 1.43 -4.70 4.00
N PRO A 55 0.96 -3.62 3.36
CA PRO A 55 -0.13 -3.70 2.40
C PRO A 55 0.31 -4.41 1.11
N VAL A 56 -0.68 -4.88 0.36
CA VAL A 56 -0.48 -5.48 -0.96
C VAL A 56 -1.13 -4.58 -2.00
N CYS A 57 -0.40 -4.23 -3.05
CA CYS A 57 -0.97 -3.55 -4.20
C CYS A 57 -1.49 -4.60 -5.18
N GLU A 58 -2.81 -4.79 -5.18
CA GLU A 58 -3.48 -5.69 -6.13
C GLU A 58 -3.82 -4.90 -7.38
N GLN A 59 -3.76 -5.54 -8.56
CA GLN A 59 -4.19 -4.87 -9.78
C GLN A 59 -5.66 -4.48 -9.62
N GLY A 60 -5.93 -3.18 -9.69
CA GLY A 60 -7.28 -2.68 -9.71
C GLY A 60 -7.96 -3.29 -10.92
N LYS A 61 -9.10 -3.97 -10.71
CA LYS A 61 -10.02 -4.14 -11.82
C LYS A 61 -10.31 -2.73 -12.31
N CYS A 62 -9.78 -2.35 -13.47
CA CYS A 62 -10.33 -1.24 -14.20
C CYS A 62 -11.85 -1.40 -14.14
N PRO A 63 -12.65 -0.35 -13.94
CA PRO A 63 -13.96 -0.39 -14.54
C PRO A 63 -13.66 -0.51 -16.04
N SER A 64 -13.50 -1.75 -16.52
CA SER A 64 -13.72 -2.08 -17.91
C SER A 64 -15.05 -1.43 -18.14
N SER A 65 -15.03 -0.37 -18.93
CA SER A 65 -16.18 0.44 -19.21
C SER A 65 -17.26 -0.51 -19.69
N THR A 66 -18.09 -1.00 -18.77
CA THR A 66 -19.47 -1.30 -19.06
C THR A 66 -20.07 0.09 -19.21
N LEU A 67 -19.69 0.72 -20.33
CA LEU A 67 -20.59 1.47 -21.17
C LEU A 67 -21.87 0.65 -21.18
N SER A 68 -22.75 0.92 -20.21
CA SER A 68 -24.16 0.70 -20.34
C SER A 68 -24.62 1.66 -21.44
N ILE A 69 -24.31 1.27 -22.69
CA ILE A 69 -25.03 1.72 -23.87
C ILE A 69 -26.48 1.44 -23.52
N ARG A 70 -27.21 2.50 -23.16
CA ARG A 70 -28.66 2.47 -23.05
C ARG A 70 -29.17 1.90 -24.38
N LEU A 71 -29.80 0.73 -24.34
CA LEU A 71 -30.63 0.27 -25.43
C LEU A 71 -31.99 0.98 -25.28
N PRO A 72 -32.34 1.96 -26.15
CA PRO A 72 -33.71 2.43 -26.22
C PRO A 72 -34.60 1.31 -26.79
N PRO A 73 -35.90 1.28 -26.44
CA PRO A 73 -36.85 0.30 -26.96
C PRO A 73 -37.05 0.45 -28.48
#